data_AF-A0A2E6LZZ4-F1
#
_entry.id   AF-A0A2E6LZZ4-F1
#
_cell.length_a   1.000
_cell.length_b   1.000
_cell.length_c   1.000
_cell.angle_alpha   90.00
_cell.angle_beta   90.00
_cell.angle_gamma   90.00
#
_symmetry.space_group_name_H-M   'P 1'
#
loop_
_entity.id
_entity.type
_entity.pdbx_description
1 polymer ?
#
loop_
_entity_poly.entity_id
_entity_poly.type
_entity_poly.pdbx_seq_one_letter_code
_entity_poly.pdbx_strand_id
1 'polypeptide(L)'
;MSVRANIGSGDELVIAISGRFDFTQVKEFRDAYSDENTGHAQSYVIDLRETEHMDSSALGMLLNMRKHLGDSAPIRIANSRPQIKKILTISRFDKKFNID
;
A
#
# COMPACT_ATOMS: atom_id res chain seq x y z
N MET A 1 -4.05 7.29 13.92
CA MET A 1 -4.00 6.78 12.54
C MET A 1 -2.83 7.46 11.88
N SER A 2 -1.85 6.70 11.40
CA SER A 2 -0.68 7.31 10.74
C SER A 2 -0.21 6.44 9.58
N VAL A 3 0.07 7.08 8.45
CA VAL A 3 0.87 6.52 7.35
C VAL A 3 2.32 6.90 7.60
N ARG A 4 3.23 5.94 7.48
CA ARG A 4 4.67 6.17 7.54
C ARG A 4 5.33 5.58 6.32
N ALA A 5 6.13 6.37 5.61
CA ALA A 5 6.99 5.91 4.54
C ALA A 5 8.44 5.85 5.04
N ASN A 6 9.14 4.76 4.76
CA ASN A 6 10.57 4.63 5.02
C ASN A 6 11.23 3.87 3.86
N ILE A 7 12.38 4.36 3.39
CA ILE A 7 13.19 3.67 2.38
C ILE A 7 14.10 2.69 3.12
N GLY A 8 13.85 1.39 2.92
CA GLY A 8 14.65 0.30 3.43
C GLY A 8 15.97 0.10 2.68
N SER A 9 16.73 -0.91 3.10
CA SER A 9 17.97 -1.29 2.42
C SER A 9 17.68 -1.90 1.04
N GLY A 10 18.23 -1.32 -0.02
CA GLY A 10 18.07 -1.82 -1.40
C GLY A 10 16.95 -1.15 -2.21
N ASP A 11 16.69 0.14 -1.99
CA ASP A 11 15.72 0.93 -2.75
C ASP A 11 14.27 0.40 -2.65
N GLU A 12 13.92 -0.20 -1.51
CA GLU A 12 12.56 -0.64 -1.22
C GLU A 12 11.83 0.42 -0.38
N LEU A 13 10.72 0.97 -0.88
CA LEU A 13 9.88 1.87 -0.10
C LEU A 13 8.84 1.07 0.71
N VAL A 14 8.91 1.16 2.03
CA VAL A 14 7.94 0.55 2.95
C VAL A 14 6.96 1.60 3.43
N ILE A 15 5.68 1.43 3.08
CA ILE A 15 4.56 2.26 3.50
C ILE A 15 3.76 1.49 4.56
N ALA A 16 3.96 1.86 5.82
CA ALA A 16 3.28 1.26 6.96
C ALA A 16 2.00 2.03 7.30
N ILE A 17 0.89 1.31 7.43
CA ILE A 17 -0.42 1.86 7.74
C ILE A 17 -0.88 1.36 9.11
N SER A 18 -1.23 2.30 9.99
CA SER A 18 -1.68 2.03 11.36
C SER A 18 -3.09 2.56 11.63
N GLY A 19 -3.95 1.69 12.14
CA GLY A 19 -5.36 1.96 12.41
C GLY A 19 -6.24 1.66 11.20
N ARG A 20 -6.98 2.66 10.72
CA ARG A 20 -7.95 2.49 9.63
C ARG A 20 -7.39 3.02 8.32
N PHE A 21 -7.38 2.19 7.30
CA PHE A 21 -7.09 2.59 5.93
C PHE A 21 -8.39 2.95 5.23
N ASP A 22 -8.67 4.24 5.13
CA ASP A 22 -9.85 4.82 4.49
C ASP A 22 -9.52 6.17 3.82
N PHE A 23 -10.56 6.89 3.39
CA PHE A 23 -10.43 8.16 2.68
C PHE A 23 -9.69 9.24 3.49
N THR A 24 -9.63 9.15 4.82
CA THR A 24 -8.95 10.13 5.67
C THR A 24 -7.44 10.09 5.49
N GLN A 25 -6.90 8.94 5.08
CA GLN A 25 -5.47 8.73 4.87
C GLN A 25 -5.03 8.94 3.41
N VAL A 26 -5.92 9.40 2.52
CA VAL A 26 -5.64 9.54 1.08
C VAL A 26 -4.46 10.45 0.80
N LYS A 27 -4.42 11.59 1.49
CA LYS A 27 -3.36 12.56 1.30
C LYS A 27 -2.02 11.99 1.75
N GLU A 28 -1.98 11.47 2.98
CA GLU A 28 -0.76 10.91 3.57
C GLU A 28 -0.24 9.70 2.79
N PHE A 29 -1.15 8.82 2.32
CA PHE A 29 -0.79 7.67 1.50
C PHE A 29 -0.23 8.09 0.14
N ARG A 30 -0.83 9.09 -0.52
CA ARG A 30 -0.32 9.62 -1.79
C ARG A 30 1.04 10.28 -1.63
N ASP A 31 1.20 11.08 -0.59
CA ASP A 31 2.45 11.77 -0.30
C ASP A 31 3.57 10.76 0.03
N ALA A 32 3.23 9.60 0.62
CA ALA A 32 4.20 8.55 0.94
C ALA A 32 4.89 7.94 -0.29
N TYR A 33 4.22 7.88 -1.44
CA TYR A 33 4.80 7.36 -2.70
C TYR A 33 4.99 8.45 -3.77
N SER A 34 4.96 9.74 -3.42
CA SER A 34 5.22 10.81 -4.38
C SER A 34 6.65 10.75 -4.90
N ASP A 35 6.90 11.30 -6.09
CA ASP A 35 8.24 11.34 -6.72
C ASP A 35 9.31 11.96 -5.80
N GLU A 36 8.90 12.92 -4.95
CA GLU A 36 9.78 13.57 -3.96
C GLU A 36 10.23 12.63 -2.83
N ASN A 37 9.39 11.66 -2.44
CA ASN A 37 9.65 10.71 -1.35
C ASN A 37 10.10 9.33 -1.84
N THR A 38 9.93 9.03 -3.12
CA THR A 38 10.29 7.73 -3.71
C THR A 38 11.70 7.69 -4.27
N GLY A 39 12.26 8.81 -4.75
CA GLY A 39 13.63 8.85 -5.24
C GLY A 39 13.95 7.73 -6.25
N HIS A 40 14.85 6.80 -5.87
CA HIS A 40 15.27 5.64 -6.66
C HIS A 40 14.54 4.33 -6.31
N ALA A 41 13.45 4.37 -5.54
CA ALA A 41 12.76 3.17 -5.08
C ALA A 41 12.37 2.26 -6.25
N GLN A 42 12.84 1.01 -6.21
CA GLN A 42 12.60 0.00 -7.25
C GLN A 42 11.53 -1.00 -6.85
N SER A 43 11.20 -1.09 -5.55
CA SER A 43 10.11 -1.91 -5.04
C SER A 43 9.32 -1.18 -3.96
N TYR A 44 8.06 -1.60 -3.79
CA TYR A 44 7.12 -0.99 -2.88
C TYR A 44 6.48 -2.06 -2.00
N VAL A 45 6.51 -1.85 -0.68
CA VAL A 45 5.87 -2.72 0.30
C VAL A 45 4.84 -1.92 1.08
N ILE A 46 3.60 -2.38 1.08
CA ILE A 46 2.53 -1.85 1.91
C ILE A 46 2.41 -2.75 3.13
N ASP A 47 2.84 -2.26 4.29
CA ASP A 47 2.78 -3.00 5.55
C ASP A 47 1.45 -2.70 6.28
N LEU A 48 0.59 -3.73 6.35
CA LEU A 48 -0.73 -3.66 6.96
C LEU A 48 -0.80 -4.28 8.36
N ARG A 49 0.35 -4.53 9.02
CA ARG A 49 0.43 -5.20 10.33
C ARG A 49 -0.48 -4.55 11.39
N GLU A 50 -0.44 -3.22 11.45
CA GLU A 50 -1.19 -2.40 12.40
C GLU A 50 -2.50 -1.89 11.79
N THR A 51 -2.88 -2.36 10.60
CA THR A 51 -4.14 -1.97 9.94
C THR A 51 -5.29 -2.84 10.44
N GLU A 52 -6.27 -2.20 11.05
CA GLU A 52 -7.43 -2.86 11.64
C GLU A 52 -8.61 -2.91 10.68
N HIS A 53 -8.78 -1.88 9.86
CA HIS A 53 -9.91 -1.74 8.95
C HIS A 53 -9.46 -1.23 7.58
N MET A 54 -10.11 -1.74 6.53
CA MET A 54 -9.92 -1.32 5.14
C MET A 54 -11.30 -1.25 4.47
N ASP A 55 -11.57 -0.18 3.73
CA ASP A 55 -12.83 0.02 3.00
C ASP A 55 -12.62 0.08 1.48
N SER A 56 -13.70 0.39 0.74
CA SER A 56 -13.66 0.54 -0.71
C SER A 56 -12.78 1.70 -1.19
N SER A 57 -12.63 2.75 -0.38
CA SER A 57 -11.79 3.90 -0.71
C SER A 57 -10.30 3.52 -0.66
N ALA A 58 -9.90 2.71 0.32
CA ALA A 58 -8.55 2.18 0.40
C ALA A 58 -8.18 1.27 -0.78
N LEU A 59 -9.09 0.41 -1.21
CA LEU A 59 -8.90 -0.40 -2.42
C LEU A 59 -8.70 0.50 -3.66
N GLY A 60 -9.51 1.56 -3.79
CA GLY A 60 -9.35 2.55 -4.86
C GLY A 60 -7.97 3.24 -4.82
N MET A 61 -7.45 3.53 -3.62
CA MET A 61 -6.13 4.13 -3.46
C MET A 61 -4.99 3.22 -3.89
N LEU A 62 -5.06 1.94 -3.53
CA LEU A 62 -4.10 0.94 -3.98
C LEU A 62 -4.06 0.86 -5.51
N LEU A 63 -5.23 0.87 -6.16
CA LEU A 63 -5.33 0.91 -7.62
C LEU A 63 -4.73 2.19 -8.22
N ASN A 64 -4.92 3.35 -7.57
CA ASN A 64 -4.32 4.60 -8.00
C ASN A 64 -2.79 4.56 -7.90
N MET A 65 -2.24 4.02 -6.80
CA MET A 65 -0.81 3.80 -6.65
C MET A 65 -0.29 2.89 -7.76
N ARG A 66 -0.95 1.76 -8.03
CA ARG A 66 -0.59 0.85 -9.14
C ARG A 66 -0.60 1.55 -10.50
N LYS A 67 -1.59 2.41 -10.76
CA LYS A 67 -1.68 3.18 -12.00
C LYS A 67 -0.57 4.21 -12.12
N HIS A 68 -0.18 4.83 -11.02
CA HIS A 68 0.86 5.85 -10.98
C HIS A 68 2.26 5.26 -11.17
N LEU A 69 2.57 4.17 -10.46
CA LEU A 69 3.86 3.47 -10.53
C LEU A 69 4.02 2.62 -11.80
N GLY A 70 2.90 2.28 -12.44
CA GLY A 70 2.88 1.44 -13.64
C GLY A 70 2.78 -0.06 -13.33
N ASP A 71 2.44 -0.83 -14.36
CA ASP A 71 2.17 -2.27 -14.20
C ASP A 71 3.42 -3.13 -13.98
N SER A 72 4.59 -2.60 -14.30
CA SER A 72 5.88 -3.27 -14.07
C SER A 72 6.45 -3.00 -12.68
N ALA A 73 5.92 -2.03 -11.92
CA ALA A 73 6.40 -1.74 -10.58
C ALA A 73 6.09 -2.91 -9.61
N PRO A 74 7.11 -3.46 -8.93
CA PRO A 74 6.91 -4.48 -7.91
C PRO A 74 6.20 -3.86 -6.69
N ILE A 75 4.94 -4.25 -6.47
CA ILE A 75 4.16 -3.81 -5.31
C ILE A 75 3.72 -5.05 -4.52
N ARG A 76 4.12 -5.11 -3.26
CA ARG A 76 3.78 -6.17 -2.31
C ARG A 76 2.92 -5.62 -1.17
N ILE A 77 1.89 -6.36 -0.80
CA ILE A 77 1.07 -6.12 0.38
C ILE A 77 1.49 -7.14 1.44
N ALA A 78 2.11 -6.67 2.52
CA ALA A 78 2.67 -7.48 3.58
C ALA A 78 1.85 -7.39 4.87
N ASN A 79 1.94 -8.41 5.72
CA ASN A 79 1.33 -8.48 7.05
C ASN A 79 -0.18 -8.18 7.07
N SER A 80 -0.90 -8.53 6.00
CA SER A 80 -2.35 -8.31 5.94
C SER A 80 -3.06 -9.26 6.90
N ARG A 81 -3.89 -8.70 7.80
CA ARG A 81 -4.74 -9.50 8.69
C ARG A 81 -5.73 -10.35 7.88
N PRO A 82 -6.17 -11.52 8.37
CA PRO A 82 -7.07 -12.41 7.62
C PRO A 82 -8.35 -11.75 7.09
N GLN A 83 -8.92 -10.80 7.83
CA GLN A 83 -10.10 -10.04 7.40
C GLN A 83 -9.81 -9.11 6.22
N ILE A 84 -8.66 -8.44 6.22
CA ILE A 84 -8.22 -7.55 5.13
C ILE A 84 -7.84 -8.40 3.92
N LYS A 85 -7.13 -9.52 4.14
CA LYS A 85 -6.78 -10.47 3.09
C LYS A 85 -8.02 -10.97 2.34
N LYS A 86 -9.09 -11.32 3.06
CA LYS A 86 -10.39 -11.70 2.44
C LYS A 86 -10.94 -10.59 1.55
N ILE A 87 -10.93 -9.33 2.00
CA ILE A 87 -11.40 -8.18 1.20
C ILE A 87 -10.58 -8.07 -0.08
N LEU A 88 -9.24 -8.09 0.02
CA LEU A 88 -8.34 -7.99 -1.12
C LEU A 88 -8.56 -9.13 -2.13
N THR A 89 -8.72 -10.37 -1.66
CA THR A 89 -8.97 -11.54 -2.52
C THR A 89 -10.35 -11.46 -3.21
N ILE A 90 -11.41 -11.07 -2.50
CA ILE A 90 -12.74 -10.89 -3.11
C ILE A 90 -12.70 -9.83 -4.21
N SER A 91 -11.96 -8.75 -3.98
CA SER A 91 -11.75 -7.68 -4.96
C SER A 91 -10.74 -8.02 -6.07
N ARG A 92 -10.18 -9.25 -6.07
CA ARG A 92 -9.20 -9.74 -7.04
C ARG A 92 -7.88 -8.95 -7.09
N PHE A 93 -7.44 -8.42 -5.96
CA PHE A 93 -6.19 -7.67 -5.85
C PHE A 93 -4.96 -8.58 -5.96
N ASP A 94 -5.12 -9.88 -5.68
CA ASP A 94 -4.12 -10.93 -5.90
C ASP A 94 -3.64 -11.02 -7.36
N LYS A 95 -4.42 -10.51 -8.33
CA LYS A 95 -4.02 -10.43 -9.73
C LYS A 95 -3.14 -9.24 -10.08
N LYS A 96 -3.12 -8.21 -9.23
CA LYS A 96 -2.45 -6.92 -9.49
C LYS A 96 -1.33 -6.64 -8.49
N PHE A 97 -1.39 -7.26 -7.31
CA PHE A 97 -0.47 -7.08 -6.20
C PHE A 97 -0.02 -8.43 -5.69
N ASN A 98 1.22 -8.51 -5.23
CA ASN A 98 1.68 -9.68 -4.50
C ASN A 98 1.19 -9.58 -3.04
N ILE A 99 0.35 -10.51 -2.59
CA ILE A 99 -0.26 -10.47 -1.25
C ILE A 99 0.29 -11.63 -0.42
N ASP A 100 0.88 -11.33 0.73
CA ASP A 100 1.34 -12.34 1.71
C ASP A 100 0.19 -13.10 2.37
#